data_AF-A0A960EW24-F1
#
_entry.id   AF-A0A960EW24-F1
#
_cell.length_a   1.000
_cell.length_b   1.000
_cell.length_c   1.000
_cell.angle_alpha   90.00
_cell.angle_beta   90.00
_cell.angle_gamma   90.00
#
_symmetry.space_group_name_H-M   'P 1'
#
loop_
_entity.id
_entity.type
_entity.pdbx_description
1 polymer ?
#
loop_
_entity_poly.entity_id
_entity_poly.type
_entity_poly.pdbx_seq_one_letter_code
_entity_poly.pdbx_strand_id
1 'polypeptide(L)'
;VEEQVVVLYAGTNGYLDSVPVADVQRFEQELLDLFRTQRSGLLNDIKTTGKLDEEALKAALAEFVRDFAPTGGTADEPAAGATVEGDTAQAGGSAEGILPETEITRDDESDEA
;
A
#
# COMPACT_ATOMS: atom_id res chain seq x y z
N VAL A 1 -1.24 -14.52 10.91
CA VAL A 1 -0.96 -14.02 9.54
C VAL A 1 -1.71 -12.72 9.28
N GLU A 2 -2.96 -12.61 9.74
CA GLU A 2 -3.79 -11.40 9.77
C GLU A 2 -3.03 -10.13 10.25
N GLU A 3 -2.22 -10.26 11.28
CA GLU A 3 -1.38 -9.18 11.83
C GLU A 3 -0.38 -8.61 10.81
N GLN A 4 0.22 -9.47 10.00
CA GLN A 4 1.18 -9.07 8.97
C GLN A 4 0.48 -8.31 7.84
N VAL A 5 -0.79 -8.61 7.57
CA VAL A 5 -1.59 -7.89 6.56
C VAL A 5 -1.85 -6.45 7.02
N VAL A 6 -2.12 -6.25 8.30
CA VAL A 6 -2.31 -4.92 8.89
C VAL A 6 -1.03 -4.08 8.77
N VAL A 7 0.12 -4.67 9.11
CA VAL A 7 1.43 -3.98 9.01
C VAL A 7 1.76 -3.65 7.55
N LEU A 8 1.50 -4.57 6.63
CA LEU A 8 1.72 -4.33 5.20
C LEU A 8 0.82 -3.20 4.69
N TYR A 9 -0.46 -3.18 5.08
CA TYR A 9 -1.38 -2.11 4.73
C TYR A 9 -0.92 -0.75 5.27
N ALA A 10 -0.43 -0.71 6.51
CA ALA A 10 0.11 0.52 7.10
C ALA A 10 1.32 1.05 6.30
N GLY A 11 2.21 0.16 5.86
CA GLY A 11 3.36 0.51 5.02
C GLY A 11 2.99 0.97 3.62
N THR A 12 2.08 0.27 2.94
CA THR A 12 1.69 0.62 1.57
C THR A 12 0.90 1.92 1.47
N ASN A 13 0.20 2.31 2.54
CA ASN A 13 -0.56 3.55 2.62
C ASN A 13 0.25 4.72 3.22
N GLY A 14 1.54 4.53 3.50
CA GLY A 14 2.43 5.62 3.95
C GLY A 14 2.27 6.03 5.43
N TYR A 15 1.58 5.25 6.26
CA TYR A 15 1.43 5.56 7.70
C TYR A 15 2.74 5.47 8.49
N LEU A 16 3.73 4.78 7.93
CA LEU A 16 5.08 4.63 8.49
C LEU A 16 6.06 5.73 8.02
N ASP A 17 5.68 6.58 7.07
CA ASP A 17 6.60 7.55 6.44
C ASP A 17 7.06 8.64 7.43
N SER A 18 6.18 9.05 8.34
CA SER A 18 6.49 10.03 9.40
C SER A 18 7.20 9.41 10.62
N VAL A 19 7.41 8.09 10.64
CA VAL A 19 7.99 7.37 11.78
C VAL A 19 9.49 7.14 11.55
N PRO A 20 10.36 7.54 12.49
CA PRO A 20 11.79 7.26 12.40
C PRO A 20 12.06 5.76 12.35
N VAL A 21 13.06 5.32 11.56
CA VAL A 21 13.43 3.91 11.41
C VAL A 21 13.68 3.21 12.75
N ALA A 22 14.24 3.93 13.73
CA ALA A 22 14.49 3.42 15.07
C ALA A 22 13.20 3.09 15.85
N ASP A 23 12.10 3.77 15.54
CA ASP A 23 10.79 3.62 16.18
C ASP A 23 9.84 2.68 15.42
N VAL A 24 10.19 2.23 14.20
CA VAL A 24 9.32 1.36 13.38
C VAL A 24 8.95 0.07 14.10
N GLN A 25 9.90 -0.58 14.79
CA GLN A 25 9.58 -1.77 15.59
C GLN A 25 8.62 -1.47 16.73
N ARG A 26 8.75 -0.29 17.38
CA ARG A 26 7.87 0.11 18.47
C ARG A 26 6.46 0.39 17.95
N PHE A 27 6.37 1.10 16.84
CA PHE A 27 5.13 1.36 16.11
C PHE A 27 4.40 0.06 15.77
N GLU A 28 5.10 -0.93 15.21
CA GLU A 28 4.51 -2.24 14.88
C GLU A 28 3.94 -2.93 16.11
N GLN A 29 4.70 -2.99 17.21
CA GLN A 29 4.25 -3.66 18.43
C GLN A 29 3.02 -2.98 19.04
N GLU A 30 3.03 -1.64 19.14
CA GLU A 30 1.90 -0.88 19.68
C GLU A 30 0.66 -0.96 18.77
N LEU A 31 0.85 -0.91 17.45
CA LEU A 31 -0.24 -1.09 16.48
C LEU A 31 -0.89 -2.48 16.61
N LEU A 32 -0.08 -3.52 16.73
CA LEU A 32 -0.60 -4.88 16.91
C LEU A 32 -1.33 -5.04 18.25
N ASP A 33 -0.85 -4.41 19.31
CA ASP A 33 -1.53 -4.42 20.60
C ASP A 33 -2.90 -3.72 20.52
N LEU A 34 -2.97 -2.57 19.85
CA LEU A 34 -4.23 -1.87 19.59
C LEU A 34 -5.22 -2.76 18.83
N PHE A 35 -4.77 -3.45 17.77
CA PHE A 35 -5.63 -4.31 16.98
C PHE A 35 -6.05 -5.56 17.76
N ARG A 36 -5.20 -6.11 18.61
CA ARG A 36 -5.54 -7.24 19.49
C ARG A 36 -6.56 -6.86 20.57
N THR A 37 -6.44 -5.65 21.14
CA THR A 37 -7.27 -5.21 22.26
C THR A 37 -8.59 -4.60 21.80
N GLN A 38 -8.56 -3.72 20.80
CA GLN A 38 -9.72 -2.92 20.37
C GLN A 38 -10.37 -3.44 19.08
N ARG A 39 -9.64 -4.14 18.22
CA ARG A 39 -10.10 -4.57 16.88
C ARG A 39 -9.97 -6.07 16.64
N SER A 40 -10.09 -6.87 17.70
CA SER A 40 -9.98 -8.34 17.62
C SER A 40 -10.99 -8.99 16.68
N GLY A 41 -12.18 -8.41 16.55
CA GLY A 41 -13.19 -8.83 15.55
C GLY A 41 -12.69 -8.68 14.12
N LEU A 42 -12.05 -7.55 13.82
CA LEU A 42 -11.53 -7.23 12.49
C LEU A 42 -10.37 -8.16 12.11
N LEU A 43 -9.49 -8.51 13.06
CA LEU A 43 -8.46 -9.54 12.86
C LEU A 43 -9.07 -10.92 12.55
N ASN A 44 -10.18 -11.27 13.20
CA ASN A 44 -10.86 -12.53 12.98
C ASN A 44 -11.58 -12.57 11.62
N ASP A 45 -12.18 -11.46 11.20
CA ASP A 45 -12.78 -11.32 9.87
C ASP A 45 -11.73 -11.46 8.77
N ILE A 46 -10.56 -10.82 8.90
CA ILE A 46 -9.44 -11.00 7.97
C ILE A 46 -9.02 -12.47 7.91
N LYS A 47 -8.92 -13.14 9.05
CA LYS A 47 -8.52 -14.54 9.14
C LYS A 47 -9.52 -15.50 8.48
N THR A 48 -10.81 -15.24 8.64
CA THR A 48 -11.88 -16.14 8.20
C THR A 48 -12.33 -15.86 6.77
N THR A 49 -12.48 -14.58 6.41
CA THR A 49 -13.00 -14.16 5.10
C THR A 49 -11.90 -13.81 4.12
N GLY A 50 -10.69 -13.50 4.59
CA GLY A 50 -9.61 -12.96 3.76
C GLY A 50 -9.88 -11.54 3.26
N LYS A 51 -10.99 -10.91 3.67
CA LYS A 51 -11.35 -9.55 3.27
C LYS A 51 -10.83 -8.54 4.28
N LEU A 52 -10.26 -7.48 3.75
CA LEU A 52 -9.75 -6.36 4.52
C LEU A 52 -10.81 -5.26 4.52
N ASP A 53 -11.29 -4.87 5.71
CA ASP A 53 -12.16 -3.68 5.84
C ASP A 53 -11.28 -2.43 5.85
N GLU A 54 -11.08 -1.87 4.66
CA GLU A 54 -10.18 -0.74 4.45
C GLU A 54 -10.61 0.53 5.20
N GLU A 55 -11.92 0.79 5.32
CA GLU A 55 -12.43 1.97 6.02
C GLU A 55 -12.14 1.88 7.51
N ALA A 56 -12.43 0.73 8.12
CA ALA A 56 -12.16 0.49 9.53
C ALA A 56 -10.65 0.48 9.84
N LEU A 57 -9.83 -0.06 8.94
CA LEU A 57 -8.37 -0.03 9.06
C LEU A 57 -7.81 1.38 8.97
N LYS A 58 -8.25 2.17 7.98
CA LYS A 58 -7.84 3.57 7.84
C LYS A 58 -8.20 4.38 9.08
N ALA A 59 -9.41 4.20 9.62
CA ALA A 59 -9.84 4.89 10.83
C ALA A 59 -8.95 4.51 12.03
N ALA A 60 -8.72 3.21 12.27
CA ALA A 60 -7.90 2.74 13.38
C ALA A 60 -6.42 3.19 13.25
N LEU A 61 -5.86 3.16 12.03
CA LEU A 61 -4.50 3.63 11.77
C LEU A 61 -4.37 5.14 11.94
N ALA A 62 -5.36 5.92 11.48
CA ALA A 62 -5.36 7.36 11.65
C ALA A 62 -5.48 7.76 13.13
N GLU A 63 -6.29 7.07 13.92
CA GLU A 63 -6.34 7.24 15.38
C GLU A 63 -4.99 6.92 16.00
N PHE A 64 -4.42 5.75 15.68
CA PHE A 64 -3.13 5.32 16.22
C PHE A 64 -1.99 6.29 15.92
N VAL A 65 -1.85 6.75 14.68
CA VAL A 65 -0.78 7.69 14.29
C VAL A 65 -0.92 9.04 15.02
N ARG A 66 -2.14 9.45 15.39
CA ARG A 66 -2.36 10.66 16.20
C ARG A 66 -1.92 10.47 17.65
N ASP A 67 -2.10 9.26 18.18
CA ASP A 67 -1.69 8.92 19.55
C ASP A 67 -0.20 8.56 19.66
N PHE A 68 0.40 8.07 18.57
CA PHE A 68 1.78 7.62 18.54
C PHE A 68 2.77 8.79 18.52
N ALA A 69 3.61 8.89 19.55
CA ALA A 69 4.64 9.91 19.67
C ALA A 69 6.04 9.34 19.31
N PRO A 70 6.58 9.59 18.10
CA PRO A 70 7.93 9.15 17.74
C PRO A 70 9.01 9.91 18.52
N THR A 71 10.13 9.25 18.79
CA THR A 71 11.24 9.80 19.59
C THR A 71 12.09 10.83 18.83
N GLY A 72 12.01 10.84 17.50
CA GLY A 72 12.83 11.69 16.64
C GLY A 72 12.08 12.56 15.62
N GLY A 73 10.74 12.61 15.69
CA GLY A 73 9.94 13.40 14.76
C GLY A 73 9.89 14.87 15.17
N THR A 74 10.44 15.77 14.35
CA THR A 74 10.02 17.18 14.36
C THR A 74 8.51 17.22 14.19
N ALA A 75 7.82 17.81 15.16
CA ALA A 75 6.37 17.96 15.22
C ALA A 75 5.86 18.95 14.15
N ASP A 76 6.15 18.69 12.88
CA ASP A 76 5.64 19.47 11.77
C ASP A 76 4.79 18.56 10.88
N GLU A 77 3.49 18.85 10.95
CA GLU A 77 2.35 18.29 10.24
C GLU A 77 1.90 16.86 10.57
N PRO A 78 0.62 16.69 10.97
CA PRO A 78 -0.02 15.39 10.91
C PRO A 78 -0.19 15.09 9.42
N ALA A 79 0.58 14.15 8.88
CA ALA A 79 0.32 13.57 7.57
C ALA A 79 -0.99 12.77 7.63
N ALA A 80 -2.12 13.48 7.70
CA ALA A 80 -3.40 12.99 7.24
C ALA A 80 -3.35 12.95 5.71
N GLY A 81 -2.49 12.08 5.17
CA GLY A 81 -2.41 11.73 3.76
C GLY A 81 -3.57 10.83 3.38
N ALA A 82 -4.80 11.33 3.54
CA ALA A 82 -5.98 10.73 2.93
C ALA A 82 -6.01 11.11 1.45
N THR A 83 -5.13 10.55 0.64
CA THR A 83 -5.33 10.45 -0.80
C THR A 83 -5.52 8.99 -1.14
N VAL A 84 -6.77 8.55 -0.96
CA VAL A 84 -7.24 7.26 -1.47
C VAL A 84 -7.45 7.44 -2.97
N GLU A 85 -6.40 7.28 -3.76
CA GLU A 85 -6.51 7.01 -5.19
C GLU A 85 -6.37 5.50 -5.39
N GLY A 86 -7.44 4.79 -5.05
CA GLY A 86 -7.62 3.40 -5.44
C GLY A 86 -8.18 3.33 -6.86
N ASP A 87 -7.32 3.41 -7.88
CA ASP A 87 -7.64 2.84 -9.20
C ASP A 87 -7.24 1.36 -9.18
N THR A 88 -8.09 0.53 -8.57
CA THR A 88 -8.03 -0.91 -8.78
C THR A 88 -8.78 -1.25 -10.06
N ALA A 89 -8.11 -1.15 -11.21
CA ALA A 89 -8.57 -1.74 -12.46
C ALA A 89 -7.71 -2.95 -12.85
N GLN A 90 -8.12 -4.10 -12.31
CA GLN A 90 -8.19 -5.39 -13.01
C GLN A 90 -6.89 -5.96 -13.61
N ALA A 91 -6.31 -6.92 -12.88
CA ALA A 91 -5.61 -8.03 -13.51
C ALA A 91 -6.61 -8.84 -14.37
N GLY A 92 -6.40 -8.83 -15.69
CA GLY A 92 -7.08 -9.69 -16.64
C GLY A 92 -6.06 -10.24 -17.62
N GLY A 93 -5.37 -11.33 -17.26
CA GLY A 93 -4.60 -12.09 -18.22
C GLY A 93 -5.54 -12.81 -19.18
N SER A 94 -5.25 -12.73 -20.49
CA SER A 94 -5.21 -13.86 -21.45
C SER A 94 -5.24 -13.36 -22.90
N ALA A 95 -4.50 -14.09 -23.73
CA ALA A 95 -4.57 -14.20 -25.19
C ALA A 95 -3.81 -13.17 -26.05
N GLU A 96 -2.69 -13.66 -26.61
CA GLU A 96 -2.43 -13.76 -28.05
C GLU A 96 -2.87 -12.57 -28.93
N GLY A 97 -1.92 -11.83 -29.50
CA GLY A 97 -2.24 -10.82 -30.51
C GLY A 97 -1.09 -9.91 -30.93
N ILE A 98 -0.41 -10.32 -32.01
CA ILE A 98 0.25 -9.46 -33.01
C ILE A 98 1.59 -8.82 -32.64
N LEU A 99 2.63 -9.38 -33.28
CA LEU A 99 3.92 -8.77 -33.54
C LEU A 99 3.74 -7.38 -34.17
N PRO A 100 4.48 -6.33 -33.78
CA PRO A 100 4.48 -5.10 -34.55
C PRO A 100 5.14 -5.36 -35.91
N GLU A 101 4.34 -5.57 -36.95
CA GLU A 101 4.76 -5.42 -38.35
C GLU A 101 4.98 -3.93 -38.61
N THR A 102 6.11 -3.41 -38.14
CA THR A 102 6.66 -2.17 -38.70
C THR A 102 7.38 -2.55 -39.98
N GLU A 103 6.62 -2.47 -41.06
CA GLU A 103 7.01 -2.41 -42.46
C GLU A 103 8.29 -1.57 -42.61
N ILE A 104 9.46 -2.21 -42.66
CA ILE A 104 10.66 -1.61 -43.24
C ILE A 104 10.41 -1.60 -44.74
N THR A 105 9.81 -0.51 -45.23
CA THR A 105 9.83 -0.15 -46.63
C THR A 105 11.30 -0.06 -47.04
N ARG A 106 11.76 -1.11 -47.75
CA ARG A 106 13.03 -1.16 -48.45
C ARG A 106 12.95 -0.11 -49.56
N ASP A 107 13.36 1.11 -49.25
CA ASP A 107 13.54 2.14 -50.26
C ASP A 107 14.69 1.68 -51.17
N ASP A 108 14.27 1.38 -52.38
CA ASP A 108 15.05 1.02 -53.53
C ASP A 108 15.75 2.28 -54.04
N GLU A 109 17.03 2.44 -53.72
CA GLU A 109 17.92 3.29 -54.51
C GLU A 109 19.19 2.49 -54.80
N SER A 110 19.07 1.62 -55.80
CA SER A 110 20.22 1.13 -56.55
C SER A 110 20.56 2.19 -57.60
N ASP A 111 21.82 2.61 -57.61
CA ASP A 111 22.62 2.96 -58.79
C ASP A 111 22.05 3.98 -59.80
N GLU A 112 22.71 5.12 -60.00
CA GLU A 112 23.35 5.48 -61.28
C GLU A 112 23.97 6.91 -61.23
N ALA A 113 25.16 7.04 -61.83
CA ALA A 113 25.96 8.22 -62.21
C ALA A 113 27.01 8.79 -61.22
#